data_AF-A0A7C3ZV19-F1
#
_entry.id   AF-A0A7C3ZV19-F1
#
_cell.length_a   1.000
_cell.length_b   1.000
_cell.length_c   1.000
_cell.angle_alpha   90.00
_cell.angle_beta   90.00
_cell.angle_gamma   90.00
#
_symmetry.space_group_name_H-M   'P 1'
#
loop_
_entity.id
_entity.type
_entity.pdbx_description
1 polymer ?
#
loop_
_entity_poly.entity_id
_entity_poly.type
_entity_poly.pdbx_seq_one_letter_code
_entity_poly.pdbx_strand_id
1 'polypeptide(L)' 'MGESKRRKEALQDKYGQEETILPWMPITKSQAEQFVKWSTTGAWIGIGLLVAWWITVRFIGPSFGWWLVN' A
#
# COMPACT_ATOMS: atom_id res chain seq x y z
N MET A 1 22.13 1.09 26.27
CA MET A 1 20.87 1.85 26.03
C MET A 1 21.08 3.35 25.75
N GLY A 2 22.31 3.86 25.65
CA GLY A 2 22.57 5.31 25.45
C GLY A 2 22.71 5.75 23.99
N GLU A 3 23.04 4.83 23.08
CA GLU A 3 23.23 5.13 21.64
C GLU A 3 21.97 5.68 20.97
N SER A 4 20.80 5.16 21.38
CA SER A 4 19.51 5.57 20.83
C SER A 4 19.08 6.97 21.31
N LYS A 5 19.54 7.43 22.48
CA LYS A 5 19.29 8.80 22.94
C LYS A 5 20.26 9.81 22.30
N ARG A 6 21.55 9.46 22.20
CA ARG A 6 22.55 10.29 21.49
C ARG A 6 22.24 10.46 20.00
N ARG A 7 21.72 9.41 19.34
CA ARG A 7 21.27 9.50 17.93
C ARG A 7 20.07 10.42 17.76
N LYS A 8 19.16 10.46 18.74
CA LYS A 8 17.99 11.37 18.74
C LYS A 8 18.41 12.82 18.92
N GLU A 9 19.36 13.11 19.82
CA GLU A 9 19.90 14.45 20.04
C GLU A 9 20.66 14.99 18.83
N ALA A 10 21.47 14.16 18.15
CA ALA A 10 22.19 14.57 16.94
C ALA A 10 21.26 14.87 15.75
N LEU A 11 20.04 14.32 15.76
CA LEU A 11 19.03 14.48 14.70
C LEU A 11 18.00 15.57 15.03
N GLN A 12 18.14 16.29 16.15
CA GLN A 12 17.31 17.38 16.67
C GLN A 12 16.16 17.87 15.77
N ASP A 13 16.46 18.66 14.73
CA ASP A 13 15.47 19.31 13.84
C ASP A 13 14.98 18.42 12.67
N LYS A 14 15.67 17.30 12.43
CA LYS A 14 15.36 16.31 11.39
C LYS A 14 14.63 15.08 11.94
N TYR A 15 14.51 14.95 13.26
CA TYR A 15 13.88 13.81 13.88
C TYR A 15 12.34 13.96 13.83
N GLY A 16 11.75 13.45 12.74
CA GLY A 16 10.31 13.55 12.48
C GLY A 16 9.93 14.57 11.41
N GLN A 17 10.88 15.27 10.80
CA GLN A 17 10.61 16.02 9.57
C GLN A 17 10.63 15.08 8.38
N GLU A 18 9.58 15.17 7.57
CA GLU A 18 9.41 14.47 6.30
C GLU A 18 10.62 14.69 5.41
N GLU A 19 11.49 13.69 5.41
CA GLU A 19 12.81 13.68 4.81
C GLU A 19 12.72 13.86 3.29
N THR A 20 12.64 15.09 2.80
CA THR A 20 12.56 15.38 1.36
C THR A 20 13.75 14.69 0.67
N ILE A 21 13.47 13.64 -0.13
CA ILE A 21 14.51 12.73 -0.66
C ILE A 21 15.50 13.50 -1.53
N LEU A 22 15.08 14.62 -2.12
CA LEU A 22 15.89 15.48 -2.98
C LEU A 22 15.55 16.97 -2.75
N PRO A 23 16.54 17.84 -2.44
CA PRO A 23 16.30 19.26 -2.15
C PRO A 23 15.92 20.12 -3.37
N TRP A 24 16.02 19.58 -4.59
CA TRP A 24 15.71 20.31 -5.84
C TRP A 24 14.34 19.97 -6.44
N MET A 25 13.65 18.96 -5.88
CA MET A 25 12.37 18.48 -6.39
C MET A 25 11.34 18.52 -5.25
N PRO A 26 10.25 19.31 -5.35
CA PRO A 26 9.27 19.50 -4.29
C PRO A 26 8.32 18.29 -4.17
N ILE A 27 8.85 17.07 -4.16
CA ILE A 27 8.10 15.87 -3.79
C ILE A 27 8.37 15.64 -2.30
N THR A 28 7.41 16.05 -1.48
CA THR A 28 7.44 15.80 -0.05
C THR A 28 7.28 14.30 0.21
N LYS A 29 7.98 13.74 1.21
CA LYS A 29 7.78 12.32 1.59
C LYS A 29 6.32 12.02 1.88
N SER A 30 5.55 12.98 2.43
CA SER A 30 4.10 12.83 2.61
C SER A 30 3.37 12.46 1.34
N GLN A 31 3.66 13.11 0.21
CA GLN A 31 2.96 12.84 -1.05
C GLN A 31 3.28 11.44 -1.57
N ALA A 32 4.54 11.03 -1.47
CA ALA A 32 4.97 9.69 -1.85
C ALA A 32 4.35 8.62 -0.93
N GLU A 33 4.35 8.84 0.39
CA GLU A 33 3.73 7.93 1.36
C GLU A 33 2.21 7.83 1.18
N GLN A 34 1.53 8.95 0.93
CA GLN A 34 0.10 8.98 0.62
C GLN A 34 -0.20 8.23 -0.67
N PHE A 35 0.61 8.43 -1.72
CA PHE A 35 0.48 7.71 -2.98
C PHE A 35 0.67 6.20 -2.79
N VAL A 36 1.73 5.78 -2.08
CA VAL A 36 2.00 4.37 -1.78
C VAL A 36 0.88 3.76 -0.94
N LYS A 37 0.37 4.49 0.05
CA LYS A 37 -0.77 4.04 0.88
C LYS A 37 -2.03 3.86 0.04
N TRP A 38 -2.32 4.80 -0.86
CA TRP A 38 -3.50 4.74 -1.72
C TRP A 38 -3.40 3.62 -2.75
N SER A 39 -2.25 3.49 -3.41
CA SER A 39 -2.00 2.41 -4.37
C SER A 39 -1.96 1.03 -3.70
N THR A 40 -1.40 0.90 -2.50
CA THR A 40 -1.44 -0.35 -1.71
C THR A 40 -2.88 -0.71 -1.36
N THR A 41 -3.68 0.26 -0.90
CA THR A 41 -5.11 0.03 -0.64
C THR A 41 -5.85 -0.39 -1.91
N GLY A 42 -5.58 0.29 -3.04
CA GLY A 42 -6.14 -0.06 -4.34
C GLY A 42 -5.75 -1.46 -4.81
N ALA A 43 -4.50 -1.89 -4.57
CA ALA A 43 -4.03 -3.23 -4.89
C ALA A 43 -4.81 -4.30 -4.11
N TRP A 44 -5.05 -4.08 -2.82
CA TRP A 44 -5.88 -4.98 -2.01
C TRP A 44 -7.32 -5.06 -2.50
N ILE A 45 -7.90 -3.94 -2.94
CA ILE A 45 -9.23 -3.93 -3.56
C ILE A 45 -9.22 -4.73 -4.86
N GLY A 46 -8.20 -4.58 -5.71
CA GLY A 46 -8.05 -5.33 -6.95
C GLY A 46 -7.92 -6.84 -6.71
N ILE A 47 -7.13 -7.24 -5.71
CA ILE A 47 -7.02 -8.65 -5.29
C ILE A 47 -8.37 -9.17 -4.83
N GLY A 48 -9.08 -8.41 -3.98
CA GLY A 48 -10.42 -8.77 -3.51
C GLY A 48 -11.42 -8.95 -4.66
N LEU A 49 -11.41 -8.05 -5.64
CA LEU A 49 -12.23 -8.14 -6.84
C LEU A 49 -11.90 -9.36 -7.68
N LEU A 50 -10.62 -9.66 -7.89
CA LEU A 50 -10.19 -10.85 -8.64
C LEU A 50 -10.65 -12.14 -7.96
N VAL A 51 -10.54 -12.23 -6.64
CA VAL A 51 -11.02 -13.37 -5.87
C VAL A 51 -12.55 -13.47 -5.95
N ALA A 52 -13.26 -12.36 -5.76
CA ALA A 52 -14.72 -12.33 -5.86
C ALA A 52 -15.19 -12.78 -7.25
N TRP A 53 -14.57 -12.26 -8.31
CA TRP A 53 -14.84 -12.67 -9.69
C TRP A 53 -14.56 -14.15 -9.91
N TRP A 54 -13.42 -14.65 -9.42
CA TRP A 54 -13.07 -16.06 -9.51
C TRP A 54 -14.11 -16.94 -8.82
N ILE A 55 -14.60 -16.56 -7.64
CA ILE A 55 -15.68 -17.26 -6.93
C ILE A 55 -16.98 -17.19 -7.72
N THR A 56 -17.37 -16.01 -8.22
CA THR A 56 -18.57 -15.84 -9.05
C THR A 56 -18.53 -16.79 -10.25
N VAL A 57 -17.44 -16.79 -11.02
CA VAL A 57 -17.28 -17.71 -12.13
C VAL A 57 -17.31 -19.16 -11.63
N ARG A 58 -16.54 -19.51 -10.60
CA ARG A 58 -16.40 -20.92 -10.20
C ARG A 58 -17.65 -21.53 -9.55
N PHE A 59 -18.46 -20.73 -8.86
CA PHE A 59 -19.62 -21.20 -8.10
C PHE A 59 -20.94 -20.77 -8.70
N ILE A 60 -21.10 -19.48 -9.05
CA ILE A 60 -22.34 -18.97 -9.65
C ILE A 60 -22.49 -19.53 -11.06
N GLY A 61 -21.41 -19.59 -11.85
CA GLY A 61 -21.41 -20.17 -13.19
C GLY A 61 -22.01 -21.58 -13.27
N PRO A 62 -21.48 -22.57 -12.51
CA PRO A 62 -22.05 -23.91 -12.46
C PRO A 62 -23.43 -23.98 -11.80
N SER A 63 -23.68 -23.19 -10.75
CA SER A 63 -24.98 -23.23 -10.03
C SER A 63 -26.13 -22.67 -10.87
N PHE A 64 -25.85 -21.70 -11.75
CA PHE A 64 -26.80 -21.15 -12.72
C PHE A 64 -26.78 -21.88 -14.07
N GLY A 65 -25.95 -22.92 -14.23
CA GLY A 65 -25.87 -23.72 -15.45
C GLY A 65 -25.24 -23.01 -16.65
N TRP A 66 -24.49 -21.92 -16.44
CA TRP A 66 -23.81 -21.18 -17.52
C TRP A 66 -22.68 -21.98 -18.18
N TRP A 67 -22.07 -22.94 -17.48
CA TRP A 67 -21.20 -23.96 -18.08
C TRP A 67 -21.16 -25.23 -17.23
N LEU A 68 -21.06 -26.38 -17.92
CA LEU A 68 -20.87 -27.69 -17.30
C LEU A 68 -19.41 -27.88 -16.92
N VAL A 69 -19.17 -28.18 -15.64
CA VAL A 69 -17.90 -28.74 -15.19
C VAL A 69 -18.02 -30.24 -15.44
N ASN A 70 -17.42 -30.72 -16.54
CA ASN A 70 -17.42 -32.15 -16.92
C ASN A 70 -16.63 -33.00 -15.91
#